data_AF-A0A969YU30-F1
#
_entry.id   AF-A0A969YU30-F1
#
_cell.length_a   1.000
_cell.length_b   1.000
_cell.length_c   1.000
_cell.angle_alpha   90.00
_cell.angle_beta   90.00
_cell.angle_gamma   90.00
#
_symmetry.space_group_name_H-M   'P 1'
#
loop_
_entity.id
_entity.type
_entity.pdbx_description
1 polymer ?
#
loop_
_entity_poly.entity_id
_entity_poly.type
_entity_poly.pdbx_seq_one_letter_code
_entity_poly.pdbx_strand_id
1 'polypeptide(L)'
;MFYQKNTPVVHTFGTCPAVPYTLSNFPAKGSCLNNNLHINPYSLEEEKTPNLLLLTPAIFGTAGMFILGFGFYGHSLTSGYSKFIFFIVIYAIIASLGAGLYIYQLLHLKDVDSRLYDIVQPLLAIAIFFAATFNLVYSLYPSSFSGTIGDTKITQFLSFLALSIGSISVGETFDVSPQTAGVQILLATESFWNLFAISILISLLV
;
A
#
# COMPACT_ATOMS: atom_id res chain seq x y z
N MET A 1 -47.44 -10.13 -16.26
CA MET A 1 -47.72 -11.40 -15.55
C MET A 1 -47.17 -12.52 -16.43
N PHE A 2 -45.92 -12.92 -16.24
CA PHE A 2 -45.25 -13.96 -17.03
C PHE A 2 -44.94 -15.14 -16.11
N TYR A 3 -45.48 -16.31 -16.45
CA TYR A 3 -45.22 -17.58 -15.76
C TYR A 3 -43.91 -18.17 -16.25
N GLN A 4 -42.94 -18.36 -15.36
CA GLN A 4 -41.71 -19.10 -15.64
C GLN A 4 -41.91 -20.56 -15.20
N LYS A 5 -41.76 -21.47 -16.16
CA LYS A 5 -42.02 -22.91 -16.05
C LYS A 5 -40.79 -23.60 -15.44
N ASN A 6 -40.89 -24.07 -14.20
CA ASN A 6 -39.86 -24.91 -13.57
C ASN A 6 -39.92 -26.33 -14.15
N THR A 7 -38.81 -26.78 -14.74
CA THR A 7 -38.57 -28.19 -15.06
C THR A 7 -37.78 -28.87 -13.93
N PRO A 8 -38.17 -30.08 -13.49
CA PRO A 8 -37.42 -30.82 -12.47
C PRO A 8 -36.15 -31.45 -13.07
N VAL A 9 -35.05 -31.33 -12.34
CA VAL A 9 -33.77 -31.99 -12.63
C VAL A 9 -33.87 -33.45 -12.19
N VAL A 10 -33.73 -34.38 -13.13
CA VAL A 10 -33.68 -35.82 -12.88
C VAL A 10 -32.24 -36.19 -12.51
N HIS A 11 -32.02 -36.63 -11.27
CA HIS A 11 -30.75 -37.23 -10.86
C HIS A 11 -30.75 -38.71 -11.25
N THR A 12 -29.99 -39.06 -12.28
CA THR A 12 -29.66 -40.45 -12.61
C THR A 12 -28.53 -40.94 -11.70
N PHE A 13 -28.84 -41.88 -10.81
CA PHE A 13 -27.83 -42.63 -10.06
C PHE A 13 -27.15 -43.62 -11.02
N GLY A 14 -25.90 -43.35 -11.38
CA GLY A 14 -25.05 -44.27 -12.12
C GLY A 14 -24.74 -45.51 -11.28
N THR A 15 -25.11 -46.68 -11.77
CA THR A 15 -24.71 -47.97 -11.20
C THR A 15 -23.27 -48.30 -11.61
N CYS A 16 -22.41 -48.62 -10.65
CA CYS A 16 -21.09 -49.19 -10.94
C CYS A 16 -21.27 -50.66 -11.38
N PRO A 17 -20.65 -51.11 -12.49
CA PRO A 17 -20.62 -52.53 -12.82
C PRO A 17 -19.74 -53.28 -11.81
N ALA A 18 -20.30 -54.35 -11.22
CA ALA A 18 -19.57 -55.26 -10.36
C ALA A 18 -18.57 -56.08 -11.19
N VAL A 19 -17.28 -55.98 -10.85
CA VAL A 19 -16.22 -56.83 -11.42
C VAL A 19 -16.09 -58.08 -10.54
N PRO A 20 -16.10 -59.31 -11.09
CA PRO A 20 -15.94 -60.52 -10.31
C PRO A 20 -14.48 -60.66 -9.82
N TYR A 21 -14.36 -60.97 -8.53
CA TYR A 21 -13.12 -61.02 -7.75
C TYR A 21 -12.36 -62.33 -7.98
N THR A 22 -11.06 -62.24 -8.24
CA THR A 22 -10.09 -63.33 -8.01
C THR A 22 -9.18 -62.94 -6.85
N LEU A 23 -9.12 -63.85 -5.86
CA LEU A 23 -8.33 -63.73 -4.64
C LEU A 23 -6.83 -63.87 -4.96
N SER A 24 -6.04 -62.80 -4.86
CA SER A 24 -4.63 -62.88 -4.42
C SER A 24 -4.03 -61.48 -4.15
N ASN A 25 -3.75 -61.24 -2.87
CA ASN A 25 -2.68 -60.42 -2.30
C ASN A 25 -2.12 -59.23 -3.11
N PHE A 26 -2.59 -58.01 -2.85
CA PHE A 26 -1.78 -56.77 -2.77
C PHE A 26 -2.63 -55.65 -2.11
N PRO A 27 -2.11 -54.84 -1.17
CA PRO A 27 -2.79 -53.62 -0.75
C PRO A 27 -2.50 -52.50 -1.77
N ALA A 28 -3.19 -52.54 -2.92
CA ALA A 28 -3.28 -51.40 -3.80
C ALA A 28 -4.42 -50.50 -3.29
N LYS A 29 -4.06 -49.38 -2.68
CA LYS A 29 -4.98 -48.30 -2.27
C LYS A 29 -5.49 -47.58 -3.52
N GLY A 30 -6.35 -48.25 -4.29
CA GLY A 30 -7.02 -47.71 -5.47
C GLY A 30 -8.20 -46.86 -5.05
N SER A 31 -7.97 -45.58 -4.80
CA SER A 31 -9.04 -44.59 -4.73
C SER A 31 -9.72 -44.52 -6.09
N CYS A 32 -11.00 -44.91 -6.15
CA CYS A 32 -11.86 -44.64 -7.29
C CYS A 32 -12.01 -43.11 -7.43
N LEU A 33 -11.24 -42.53 -8.35
CA LEU A 33 -11.37 -41.14 -8.76
C LEU A 33 -12.71 -40.99 -9.50
N ASN A 34 -13.66 -40.36 -8.83
CA ASN A 34 -14.94 -39.95 -9.40
C ASN A 34 -14.68 -38.81 -10.40
N ASN A 35 -14.53 -39.13 -11.68
CA ASN A 35 -14.27 -38.16 -12.75
C ASN A 35 -15.53 -37.37 -13.17
N ASN A 36 -16.34 -36.94 -12.21
CA ASN A 36 -17.44 -36.00 -12.44
C ASN A 36 -17.16 -34.63 -11.80
N LEU A 37 -15.89 -34.24 -11.71
CA LEU A 37 -15.54 -32.83 -11.56
C LEU A 37 -15.72 -32.19 -12.94
N HIS A 38 -16.95 -31.77 -13.23
CA HIS A 38 -17.21 -30.76 -14.25
C HIS A 38 -16.55 -29.47 -13.74
N ILE A 39 -15.23 -29.35 -13.93
CA ILE A 39 -14.49 -28.12 -13.72
C ILE A 39 -15.12 -27.15 -14.70
N ASN A 40 -16.00 -26.30 -14.21
CA ASN A 40 -16.45 -25.14 -14.96
C ASN A 40 -15.26 -24.18 -14.90
N PRO A 41 -14.49 -23.98 -16.00
CA PRO A 41 -13.30 -23.14 -15.96
C PRO A 41 -13.66 -21.63 -15.84
N TYR A 42 -14.94 -21.31 -15.65
CA TYR A 42 -15.49 -19.96 -15.62
C TYR A 42 -15.99 -19.51 -14.24
N SER A 43 -15.74 -20.25 -13.16
CA SER A 43 -16.01 -19.78 -11.79
C SER A 43 -14.73 -19.43 -11.03
N LEU A 44 -13.78 -18.78 -11.70
CA LEU A 44 -12.93 -17.82 -11.01
C LEU A 44 -13.84 -16.63 -10.73
N GLU A 45 -14.47 -16.62 -9.57
CA GLU A 45 -14.79 -15.33 -8.95
C GLU A 45 -13.44 -14.63 -8.86
N GLU A 46 -13.21 -13.70 -9.78
CA GLU A 46 -12.05 -12.83 -9.78
C GLU A 46 -12.18 -12.00 -8.51
N GLU A 47 -11.65 -12.53 -7.40
CA GLU A 47 -11.60 -11.84 -6.13
C GLU A 47 -10.90 -10.53 -6.43
N LYS A 48 -11.70 -9.45 -6.47
CA LYS A 48 -11.27 -8.17 -7.00
C LYS A 48 -10.34 -7.55 -5.96
N THR A 49 -9.08 -7.94 -5.99
CA THR A 49 -8.05 -7.46 -5.08
C THR A 49 -7.60 -6.07 -5.49
N PRO A 50 -7.31 -5.17 -4.54
CA PRO A 50 -6.77 -3.85 -4.85
C PRO A 50 -5.41 -3.97 -5.54
N ASN A 51 -5.17 -3.15 -6.56
CA ASN A 51 -3.96 -3.22 -7.37
C ASN A 51 -2.76 -2.70 -6.58
N LEU A 52 -1.98 -3.61 -5.99
CA LEU A 52 -0.75 -3.27 -5.24
C LEU A 52 0.26 -2.46 -6.08
N LEU A 53 0.18 -2.57 -7.40
CA LEU A 53 0.97 -1.76 -8.32
C LEU A 53 0.80 -0.25 -8.07
N LEU A 54 -0.36 0.20 -7.60
CA LEU A 54 -0.59 1.61 -7.28
C LEU A 54 0.23 2.11 -6.08
N LEU A 55 0.66 1.21 -5.19
CA LEU A 55 1.53 1.53 -4.06
C LEU A 55 3.03 1.51 -4.43
N THR A 56 3.40 1.00 -5.62
CA THR A 56 4.80 0.85 -5.98
C THR A 56 5.60 2.15 -5.95
N PRO A 57 5.11 3.33 -6.41
CA PRO A 57 5.87 4.56 -6.28
C PRO A 57 6.16 4.92 -4.82
N ALA A 58 5.23 4.69 -3.90
CA ALA A 58 5.47 4.94 -2.49
C ALA A 58 6.51 3.97 -1.90
N ILE A 59 6.39 2.67 -2.18
CA ILE A 59 7.31 1.64 -1.65
C ILE A 59 8.72 1.82 -2.20
N PHE A 60 8.88 1.87 -3.52
CA PHE A 60 10.20 2.02 -4.15
C PHE A 60 10.78 3.40 -3.90
N GLY A 61 9.94 4.44 -3.87
CA GLY A 61 10.33 5.79 -3.47
C GLY A 61 10.90 5.80 -2.06
N THR A 62 10.19 5.22 -1.10
CA THR A 62 10.65 5.10 0.29
C THR A 62 12.01 4.40 0.36
N ALA A 63 12.13 3.23 -0.27
CA ALA A 63 13.38 2.47 -0.25
C ALA A 63 14.55 3.27 -0.87
N GLY A 64 14.33 3.89 -2.03
CA GLY A 64 15.34 4.70 -2.71
C GLY A 64 15.74 5.92 -1.89
N MET A 65 14.77 6.66 -1.35
CA MET A 65 15.03 7.85 -0.55
C MET A 65 15.66 7.52 0.80
N PHE A 66 15.31 6.39 1.40
CA PHE A 66 15.95 5.91 2.62
C PHE A 66 17.42 5.54 2.38
N ILE A 67 17.70 4.73 1.36
CA ILE A 67 19.08 4.32 1.00
C ILE A 67 19.93 5.55 0.68
N LEU A 68 19.42 6.45 -0.17
CA LEU A 68 20.16 7.66 -0.54
C LEU A 68 20.30 8.61 0.65
N GLY A 69 19.26 8.81 1.46
CA GLY A 69 19.28 9.73 2.60
C GLY A 69 20.29 9.31 3.67
N PHE A 70 20.39 8.00 3.95
CA PHE A 70 21.40 7.46 4.87
C PHE A 70 22.79 7.38 4.23
N GLY A 71 22.86 7.15 2.92
CA GLY A 71 24.12 7.11 2.16
C GLY A 71 24.80 8.47 2.09
N PHE A 72 24.04 9.53 1.84
CA PHE A 72 24.51 10.91 1.74
C PHE A 72 24.53 11.67 3.07
N TYR A 73 24.26 11.00 4.19
CA TYR A 73 24.36 11.64 5.50
C TYR A 73 25.74 12.27 5.71
N GLY A 74 25.75 13.55 6.13
CA GLY A 74 26.96 14.34 6.32
C GLY A 74 27.66 14.79 5.02
N HIS A 75 27.10 14.46 3.85
CA HIS A 75 27.64 14.82 2.54
C HIS A 75 26.65 15.74 1.81
N SER A 76 26.84 17.04 1.95
CA SER A 76 25.98 18.04 1.30
C SER A 76 26.41 18.31 -0.14
N LEU A 77 25.44 18.44 -1.04
CA LEU A 77 25.64 18.96 -2.39
C LEU A 77 25.44 20.48 -2.40
N THR A 78 26.35 21.20 -3.05
CA THR A 78 26.27 22.66 -3.17
C THR A 78 25.47 23.13 -4.38
N SER A 79 25.20 22.23 -5.35
CA SER A 79 24.52 22.56 -6.61
C SER A 79 23.42 21.55 -6.93
N GLY A 80 22.50 21.95 -7.82
CA GLY A 80 21.43 21.07 -8.34
C GLY A 80 20.12 21.07 -7.54
N TYR A 81 20.04 21.82 -6.43
CA TYR A 81 18.86 21.84 -5.55
C TYR A 81 17.54 22.03 -6.30
N SER A 82 17.45 23.04 -7.17
CA SER A 82 16.21 23.39 -7.88
C SER A 82 15.68 22.23 -8.76
N LYS A 83 16.56 21.55 -9.50
CA LYS A 83 16.16 20.41 -10.35
C LYS A 83 15.79 19.19 -9.51
N PHE A 84 16.55 18.95 -8.44
CA PHE A 84 16.31 17.84 -7.54
C PHE A 84 14.97 17.99 -6.82
N ILE A 85 14.71 19.14 -6.19
CA ILE A 85 13.48 19.35 -5.42
C ILE A 85 12.25 19.31 -6.32
N PHE A 86 12.34 19.84 -7.54
CA PHE A 86 11.26 19.75 -8.54
C PHE A 86 10.91 18.29 -8.86
N PHE A 87 11.91 17.44 -9.07
CA PHE A 87 11.70 16.01 -9.31
C PHE A 87 11.07 15.31 -8.09
N ILE A 88 11.57 15.62 -6.89
CA ILE A 88 11.06 15.05 -5.63
C ILE A 88 9.58 15.42 -5.41
N VAL A 89 9.19 16.68 -5.65
CA VAL A 89 7.80 17.13 -5.51
C VAL A 89 6.88 16.40 -6.48
N ILE A 90 7.26 16.28 -7.76
CA ILE A 90 6.48 15.53 -8.75
C ILE A 90 6.33 14.07 -8.32
N TYR A 91 7.43 13.46 -7.87
CA TYR A 91 7.42 12.09 -7.41
C TYR A 91 6.49 11.90 -6.19
N ALA A 92 6.52 12.82 -5.24
CA ALA A 92 5.66 12.80 -4.07
C ALA A 92 4.17 12.91 -4.43
N ILE A 93 3.82 13.74 -5.41
CA ILE A 93 2.44 13.82 -5.94
C ILE A 93 2.01 12.50 -6.56
N ILE A 94 2.86 11.88 -7.39
CA ILE A 94 2.56 10.58 -8.03
C ILE A 94 2.38 9.49 -6.97
N ALA A 95 3.26 9.44 -5.98
CA ALA A 95 3.17 8.47 -4.88
C ALA A 95 1.90 8.66 -4.04
N SER A 96 1.55 9.91 -3.73
CA SER A 96 0.33 10.24 -2.99
C SER A 96 -0.93 9.88 -3.77
N LEU A 97 -1.00 10.23 -5.05
CA LEU A 97 -2.13 9.86 -5.91
C LEU A 97 -2.26 8.34 -6.08
N GLY A 98 -1.15 7.62 -6.26
CA GLY A 98 -1.13 6.17 -6.35
C GLY A 98 -1.70 5.52 -5.08
N ALA A 99 -1.24 5.95 -3.90
CA ALA A 99 -1.78 5.47 -2.63
C ALA A 99 -3.25 5.86 -2.42
N GLY A 100 -3.65 7.06 -2.82
CA GLY A 100 -5.05 7.50 -2.75
C GLY A 100 -5.98 6.61 -3.60
N LEU A 101 -5.56 6.29 -4.82
CA LEU A 101 -6.29 5.36 -5.70
C LEU A 101 -6.31 3.94 -5.16
N TYR A 102 -5.22 3.48 -4.52
CA TYR A 102 -5.17 2.18 -3.86
C TYR A 102 -6.19 2.11 -2.71
N ILE A 103 -6.23 3.12 -1.84
CA ILE A 103 -7.20 3.22 -0.74
C ILE A 103 -8.63 3.30 -1.29
N TYR A 104 -8.85 4.07 -2.35
CA TYR A 104 -10.15 4.14 -3.02
C TYR A 104 -10.63 2.77 -3.52
N GLN A 105 -9.74 1.98 -4.13
CA GLN A 105 -10.05 0.60 -4.52
C GLN A 105 -10.35 -0.26 -3.30
N LEU A 106 -9.54 -0.18 -2.25
CA LEU A 106 -9.73 -0.94 -1.03
C LEU A 106 -11.10 -0.70 -0.38
N LEU A 107 -11.57 0.56 -0.36
CA LEU A 107 -12.88 0.96 0.16
C LEU A 107 -14.05 0.39 -0.65
N HIS A 108 -13.89 0.21 -1.97
CA HIS A 108 -14.94 -0.29 -2.85
C HIS A 108 -15.00 -1.82 -2.95
N LEU A 109 -13.95 -2.52 -2.51
CA LEU A 109 -13.76 -3.94 -2.80
C LEU A 109 -13.90 -4.86 -1.58
N LYS A 110 -13.66 -4.35 -0.37
CA LYS A 110 -13.65 -5.18 0.84
C LYS A 110 -14.89 -5.01 1.70
N ASP A 111 -15.28 -6.07 2.40
CA ASP A 111 -16.28 -6.05 3.47
C ASP A 111 -15.86 -5.15 4.63
N VAL A 112 -16.84 -4.64 5.37
CA VAL A 112 -16.68 -3.57 6.37
C VAL A 112 -15.74 -3.95 7.52
N ASP A 113 -15.71 -5.23 7.91
CA ASP A 113 -15.08 -5.69 9.15
C ASP A 113 -13.54 -5.66 9.17
N SER A 114 -12.86 -5.59 8.01
CA SER A 114 -11.38 -5.55 7.91
C SER A 114 -10.81 -4.26 7.32
N ARG A 115 -11.66 -3.29 6.94
CA ARG A 115 -11.24 -2.07 6.21
C ARG A 115 -10.20 -1.23 6.95
N LEU A 116 -10.34 -1.09 8.26
CA LEU A 116 -9.51 -0.17 9.03
C LEU A 116 -8.04 -0.62 9.03
N TYR A 117 -7.77 -1.90 9.32
CA TYR A 117 -6.41 -2.43 9.32
C TYR A 117 -5.76 -2.34 7.93
N ASP A 118 -6.52 -2.68 6.89
CA ASP A 118 -6.03 -2.64 5.52
C ASP A 118 -5.74 -1.21 5.01
N ILE A 119 -6.44 -0.20 5.54
CA ILE A 119 -6.25 1.22 5.19
C ILE A 119 -5.11 1.84 5.99
N VAL A 120 -4.90 1.43 7.24
CA VAL A 120 -3.79 1.93 8.06
C VAL A 120 -2.44 1.64 7.40
N GLN A 121 -2.29 0.50 6.73
CA GLN A 121 -1.04 0.13 6.06
C GLN A 121 -0.59 1.13 4.97
N PRO A 122 -1.39 1.47 3.94
CA PRO A 122 -1.01 2.47 2.94
C PRO A 122 -0.88 3.88 3.53
N LEU A 123 -1.63 4.23 4.58
CA LEU A 123 -1.46 5.51 5.28
C LEU A 123 -0.07 5.61 5.93
N LEU A 124 0.33 4.58 6.67
CA LEU A 124 1.64 4.51 7.29
C LEU A 124 2.76 4.48 6.24
N ALA A 125 2.55 3.78 5.13
CA ALA A 125 3.52 3.74 4.03
C ALA A 125 3.82 5.13 3.46
N ILE A 126 2.79 5.98 3.29
CA ILE A 126 2.99 7.34 2.81
C ILE A 126 3.65 8.24 3.87
N ALA A 127 3.31 8.08 5.15
CA ALA A 127 4.02 8.81 6.22
C ALA A 127 5.52 8.49 6.22
N ILE A 128 5.87 7.20 6.13
CA ILE A 128 7.28 6.78 6.03
C ILE A 128 7.94 7.30 4.75
N PHE A 129 7.21 7.33 3.63
CA PHE A 129 7.68 7.90 2.37
C PHE A 129 8.06 9.38 2.52
N PHE A 130 7.19 10.21 3.10
CA PHE A 130 7.49 11.64 3.30
C PHE A 130 8.63 11.84 4.30
N ALA A 131 8.67 11.08 5.40
CA ALA A 131 9.79 11.09 6.34
C ALA A 131 11.13 10.77 5.66
N ALA A 132 11.18 9.73 4.82
CA ALA A 132 12.36 9.37 4.04
C ALA A 132 12.73 10.46 3.02
N THR A 133 11.72 11.11 2.43
CA THR A 133 11.90 12.22 1.49
C THR A 133 12.54 13.42 2.16
N PHE A 134 12.01 13.87 3.30
CA PHE A 134 12.59 15.00 4.03
C PHE A 134 13.99 14.68 4.52
N ASN A 135 14.21 13.46 5.02
CA ASN A 135 15.54 12.99 5.41
C ASN A 135 16.54 13.05 4.24
N LEU A 136 16.14 12.61 3.04
CA LEU A 136 16.97 12.71 1.84
C LEU A 136 17.27 14.16 1.46
N VAL A 137 16.23 15.01 1.40
CA VAL A 137 16.36 16.42 1.04
C VAL A 137 17.30 17.13 2.01
N TYR A 138 17.18 16.86 3.30
CA TYR A 138 18.06 17.43 4.31
C TYR A 138 19.50 16.89 4.21
N SER A 139 19.68 15.58 4.05
CA SER A 139 21.02 14.99 3.87
C SER A 139 21.77 15.60 2.69
N LEU A 140 21.09 15.82 1.57
CA LEU A 140 21.70 16.41 0.37
C LEU A 140 21.84 17.93 0.46
N TYR A 141 20.84 18.61 1.05
CA TYR A 141 20.73 20.06 1.09
C TYR A 141 20.31 20.52 2.49
N PRO A 142 21.22 20.54 3.47
CA PRO A 142 20.89 20.81 4.87
C PRO A 142 20.29 22.20 5.09
N SER A 143 20.65 23.17 4.23
CA SER A 143 20.04 24.52 4.22
C SER A 143 18.54 24.56 3.93
N SER A 144 17.93 23.44 3.52
CA SER A 144 16.51 23.37 3.19
C SER A 144 15.60 23.37 4.42
N PHE A 145 16.14 23.01 5.59
CA PHE A 145 15.44 22.98 6.87
C PHE A 145 16.26 23.70 7.94
N SER A 146 15.60 24.12 9.02
CA SER A 146 16.24 24.68 10.21
C SER A 146 15.62 24.12 11.48
N GLY A 147 16.34 24.27 12.60
CA GLY A 147 15.88 23.96 13.94
C GLY A 147 16.43 22.63 14.46
N THR A 148 15.72 21.96 15.38
CA THR A 148 16.27 20.81 16.11
C THR A 148 16.20 19.52 15.28
N ILE A 149 17.26 19.26 14.51
CA ILE A 149 17.42 18.04 13.69
C ILE A 149 18.55 17.20 14.29
N GLY A 150 18.32 15.91 14.51
CA GLY A 150 19.26 15.07 15.25
C GLY A 150 20.63 14.86 14.57
N ASP A 151 21.68 14.77 15.39
CA ASP A 151 23.10 14.70 14.98
C ASP A 151 23.61 13.31 14.53
N THR A 152 22.73 12.30 14.51
CA THR A 152 23.04 10.96 13.98
C THR A 152 22.07 10.61 12.86
N LYS A 153 22.47 9.68 11.98
CA LYS A 153 21.62 9.18 10.87
C LYS A 153 20.21 8.79 11.33
N ILE A 154 20.14 8.09 12.46
CA ILE A 154 18.88 7.57 13.00
C ILE A 154 18.08 8.71 13.61
N THR A 155 18.68 9.56 14.45
CA THR A 155 17.98 10.67 15.08
C THR A 155 17.51 11.72 14.06
N GLN A 156 18.26 11.93 12.98
CA GLN A 156 17.85 12.77 11.85
C GLN A 156 16.59 12.22 11.20
N PHE A 157 16.60 10.94 10.82
CA PHE A 157 15.42 10.29 10.23
C PHE A 157 14.22 10.29 11.19
N LEU A 158 14.44 10.01 12.49
CA LEU A 158 13.39 10.05 13.50
C LEU A 158 12.80 11.46 13.68
N SER A 159 13.61 12.52 13.52
CA SER A 159 13.13 13.91 13.55
C SER A 159 12.15 14.17 12.40
N PHE A 160 12.48 13.69 11.19
CA PHE A 160 11.60 13.82 10.02
C PHE A 160 10.41 12.85 10.05
N LEU A 161 10.53 11.69 10.69
CA LEU A 161 9.41 10.81 10.93
C LEU A 161 8.44 11.42 11.94
N ALA A 162 8.96 12.03 13.01
CA ALA A 162 8.15 12.80 13.95
C ALA A 162 7.46 13.97 13.25
N LEU A 163 8.16 14.72 12.39
CA LEU A 163 7.56 15.77 11.57
C LEU A 163 6.41 15.24 10.69
N SER A 164 6.62 14.11 10.02
CA SER A 164 5.63 13.52 9.11
C SER A 164 4.38 12.99 9.82
N ILE A 165 4.56 12.38 11.00
CA ILE A 165 3.44 11.92 11.83
C ILE A 165 2.76 13.10 12.52
N GLY A 166 3.53 14.07 13.02
CA GLY A 166 3.03 15.28 13.69
C GLY A 166 2.26 16.21 12.75
N SER A 167 2.63 16.25 11.48
CA SER A 167 1.90 17.01 10.46
C SER A 167 0.50 16.44 10.20
N ILE A 168 0.16 15.24 10.70
CA ILE A 168 -1.21 14.73 10.73
C ILE A 168 -2.07 15.55 11.69
N SER A 169 -1.51 15.99 12.83
CA SER A 169 -2.25 16.68 13.89
C SER A 169 -2.34 18.21 13.72
N VAL A 170 -2.19 18.73 12.50
CA VAL A 170 -2.35 20.15 12.16
C VAL A 170 -1.43 21.10 12.94
N GLY A 171 -0.10 20.87 12.88
CA GLY A 171 0.85 21.99 13.00
C GLY A 171 2.00 21.86 14.00
N GLU A 172 2.24 20.69 14.59
CA GLU A 172 3.50 20.50 15.33
C GLU A 172 4.62 20.17 14.36
N THR A 173 5.49 21.15 14.13
CA THR A 173 6.70 20.95 13.34
C THR A 173 7.88 20.43 14.18
N PHE A 174 7.68 20.16 15.47
CA PHE A 174 8.71 19.71 16.42
C PHE A 174 10.02 20.53 16.32
N ASP A 175 9.89 21.85 16.17
CA ASP A 175 11.03 22.76 15.97
C ASP A 175 11.83 22.50 14.67
N VAL A 176 11.22 21.89 13.65
CA VAL A 176 11.80 21.70 12.31
C VAL A 176 11.05 22.55 11.30
N SER A 177 11.66 23.65 10.83
CA SER A 177 11.02 24.60 9.92
C SER A 177 11.57 24.50 8.50
N PRO A 178 10.72 24.53 7.46
CA PRO A 178 11.18 24.60 6.06
C PRO A 178 11.72 26.00 5.74
N GLN A 179 12.91 26.05 5.13
CA GLN A 179 13.56 27.33 4.75
C GLN A 179 13.46 27.64 3.27
N THR A 180 13.08 26.67 2.45
CA THR A 180 13.09 26.77 0.98
C THR A 180 11.71 26.51 0.40
N ALA A 181 11.35 27.25 -0.65
CA ALA A 181 10.03 27.15 -1.28
C ALA A 181 9.70 25.72 -1.76
N GLY A 182 10.69 24.98 -2.27
CA GLY A 182 10.48 23.60 -2.72
C GLY A 182 10.09 22.65 -1.59
N VAL A 183 10.69 22.80 -0.41
CA VAL A 183 10.32 22.03 0.78
C VAL A 183 8.97 22.48 1.34
N GLN A 184 8.65 23.77 1.28
CA GLN A 184 7.32 24.27 1.67
C GLN A 184 6.20 23.64 0.82
N ILE A 185 6.41 23.50 -0.49
CA ILE A 185 5.47 22.80 -1.38
C ILE A 185 5.37 21.32 -1.00
N LEU A 186 6.50 20.67 -0.67
CA LEU A 186 6.51 19.28 -0.26
C LEU A 186 5.72 19.06 1.05
N LEU A 187 5.91 19.92 2.05
CA LEU A 187 5.11 19.92 3.29
C LEU A 187 3.63 20.22 3.05
N ALA A 188 3.32 21.13 2.12
CA ALA A 188 1.93 21.40 1.74
C ALA A 188 1.29 20.16 1.08
N THR A 189 2.06 19.40 0.29
CA THR A 189 1.61 18.15 -0.34
C THR A 189 1.38 17.06 0.71
N GLU A 190 2.28 16.91 1.68
CA GLU A 190 2.10 16.02 2.83
C GLU A 190 0.87 16.42 3.66
N SER A 191 0.70 17.72 3.93
CA SER A 191 -0.46 18.23 4.69
C SER A 191 -1.77 17.91 3.98
N PHE A 192 -1.81 18.06 2.65
CA PHE A 192 -2.98 17.67 1.85
C PHE A 192 -3.25 16.15 1.96
N TRP A 193 -2.21 15.32 1.90
CA TRP A 193 -2.34 13.89 2.11
C TRP A 193 -2.85 13.54 3.51
N ASN A 194 -2.36 14.21 4.54
CA ASN A 194 -2.79 13.99 5.92
C ASN A 194 -4.26 14.36 6.14
N LEU A 195 -4.73 15.45 5.53
CA LEU A 195 -6.15 15.81 5.54
C LEU A 195 -7.00 14.72 4.86
N PHE A 196 -6.52 14.18 3.74
CA PHE A 196 -7.16 13.04 3.10
C PHE A 196 -7.18 11.81 4.03
N ALA A 197 -6.07 11.48 4.67
CA ALA A 197 -5.95 10.35 5.60
C ALA A 197 -6.93 10.47 6.78
N ILE A 198 -6.97 11.63 7.43
CA ILE A 198 -7.90 11.89 8.54
C ILE A 198 -9.35 11.81 8.08
N SER A 199 -9.68 12.36 6.91
CA SER A 199 -11.02 12.29 6.34
C SER A 199 -11.48 10.83 6.16
N ILE A 200 -10.60 9.96 5.64
CA ILE A 200 -10.89 8.53 5.52
C ILE A 200 -11.02 7.87 6.90
N LEU A 201 -10.12 8.16 7.84
CA LEU A 201 -10.20 7.58 9.19
C LEU A 201 -11.49 7.94 9.91
N ILE A 202 -11.93 9.21 9.84
CA ILE A 202 -13.21 9.65 10.40
C ILE A 202 -14.37 8.93 9.70
N SER A 203 -14.34 8.83 8.37
CA SER A 203 -15.38 8.14 7.60
C SER A 203 -15.50 6.64 7.89
N LEU A 204 -14.47 6.01 8.48
CA LEU A 204 -14.50 4.60 8.88
C LEU A 204 -14.96 4.40 10.33
N LEU A 205 -14.82 5.42 11.16
CA LEU A 205 -15.19 5.38 12.58
C LEU A 205 -16.66 5.74 12.83
N VAL A 206 -17.26 6.53 11.93
CA VAL A 206 -18.67 6.95 11.97
C VAL A 206 -19.51 6.04 11.10
#